data_AF-A0A7Y4VX38-F1
#
_entry.id   AF-A0A7Y4VX38-F1
#
_cell.length_a   1.000
_cell.length_b   1.000
_cell.length_c   1.000
_cell.angle_alpha   90.00
_cell.angle_beta   90.00
_cell.angle_gamma   90.00
#
_symmetry.space_group_name_H-M   'P 1'
#
loop_
_entity.id
_entity.type
_entity.pdbx_description
1 polymer ?
#
loop_
_entity_poly.entity_id
_entity_poly.type
_entity_poly.pdbx_seq_one_letter_code
_entity_poly.pdbx_strand_id
1 'polypeptide(L)'
;MRQFATGVLLVATAAGCSTDPAGTHDPATLLTVYGAGTAPAAAAPSFDPGPADAEWGGASSLTIRLYALWISPAADCSGPVLVQQHPAAGTDRDFMQNPVLFQGTPANGSYQCVILKMSDVLRMKPSSTFGACAAGMEYSGDIYRSGESDWKDVNLDPIVGSGTDLNPVDDHVAIFMTRDPAAAIARGISEHQVVTLLSDLIVPGQNTFVMDASHAVLSSGGYCGLEKIEPSFK
;
A
#
# COMPACT_ATOMS: atom_id res chain seq x y z
N MET A 1 -13.76 67.85 4.78
CA MET A 1 -12.71 66.91 5.20
C MET A 1 -13.20 66.09 6.38
N ARG A 2 -13.52 64.81 6.19
CA ARG A 2 -13.74 63.84 7.28
C ARG A 2 -13.06 62.54 6.86
N GLN A 3 -11.98 62.19 7.54
CA GLN A 3 -11.26 60.93 7.37
C GLN A 3 -11.92 59.88 8.27
N PHE A 4 -12.33 58.76 7.68
CA PHE A 4 -12.70 57.55 8.41
C PHE A 4 -11.48 56.63 8.43
N ALA A 5 -11.00 56.31 9.64
CA ALA A 5 -9.93 55.34 9.85
C ALA A 5 -10.55 53.96 10.07
N THR A 6 -10.30 53.04 9.15
CA THR A 6 -10.71 51.63 9.25
C THR A 6 -9.60 50.85 9.95
N GLY A 7 -9.85 50.42 11.19
CA GLY A 7 -8.95 49.54 11.93
C GLY A 7 -9.10 48.10 11.48
N VAL A 8 -8.00 47.48 11.04
CA VAL A 8 -7.93 46.05 10.70
C VAL A 8 -7.60 45.28 11.98
N LEU A 9 -8.52 44.40 12.40
CA LEU A 9 -8.33 43.49 13.54
C LEU A 9 -7.67 42.21 13.03
N LEU A 10 -6.39 42.02 13.34
CA LEU A 10 -5.70 40.74 13.13
C LEU A 10 -6.15 39.74 14.21
N VAL A 11 -6.87 38.69 13.82
CA VAL A 11 -7.15 37.53 14.66
C VAL A 11 -6.05 36.50 14.41
N ALA A 12 -5.12 36.36 15.37
CA ALA A 12 -4.11 35.32 15.35
C ALA A 12 -4.74 34.01 15.87
N THR A 13 -5.04 33.08 14.96
CA THR A 13 -5.43 31.71 15.33
C THR A 13 -4.17 30.94 15.71
N ALA A 14 -4.01 30.63 17.00
CA ALA A 14 -2.99 29.71 17.48
C ALA A 14 -3.32 28.30 16.97
N ALA A 15 -2.47 27.78 16.08
CA ALA A 15 -2.51 26.38 15.67
C ALA A 15 -2.14 25.51 16.89
N GLY A 16 -3.13 24.83 17.45
CA GLY A 16 -2.90 23.80 18.45
C GLY A 16 -2.24 22.60 17.77
N CYS A 17 -0.95 22.38 18.05
CA CYS A 17 -0.29 21.12 17.76
C CYS A 17 -1.00 20.04 18.59
N SER A 18 -1.80 19.20 17.94
CA SER A 18 -2.33 17.98 18.55
C SER A 18 -1.15 17.05 18.82
N THR A 19 -0.66 17.05 20.06
CA THR A 19 0.13 15.93 20.56
C THR A 19 -0.84 14.81 20.81
N ASP A 20 -1.11 13.99 19.79
CA ASP A 20 -1.76 12.70 20.04
C ASP A 20 -0.91 11.98 21.10
N PRO A 21 -1.47 11.65 22.27
CA PRO A 21 -0.73 10.93 23.27
C PRO A 21 -0.46 9.55 22.66
N ALA A 22 0.78 9.32 22.24
CA ALA A 22 1.26 7.99 21.94
C ALA A 22 1.06 7.15 23.21
N GLY A 23 -0.07 6.43 23.27
CA GLY A 23 -0.39 5.56 24.37
C GLY A 23 0.77 4.59 24.54
N THR A 24 1.35 4.53 25.73
CA THR A 24 2.33 3.51 26.07
C THR A 24 1.64 2.15 26.00
N HIS A 25 1.77 1.46 24.88
CA HIS A 25 1.32 0.08 24.72
C HIS A 25 2.24 -0.86 25.49
N ASP A 26 1.67 -1.89 26.12
CA ASP A 26 2.46 -2.97 26.70
C ASP A 26 3.15 -3.74 25.56
N PRO A 27 4.49 -3.75 25.47
CA PRO A 27 5.21 -4.46 24.43
C PRO A 27 4.89 -5.96 24.39
N ALA A 28 4.37 -6.54 25.48
CA ALA A 28 3.92 -7.93 25.53
C ALA A 28 2.62 -8.22 24.75
N THR A 29 1.93 -7.20 24.24
CA THR A 29 0.68 -7.33 23.47
C THR A 29 0.75 -6.67 22.10
N LEU A 30 1.86 -6.02 21.79
CA LEU A 30 2.00 -5.19 20.61
C LEU A 30 2.26 -6.06 19.37
N LEU A 31 1.39 -5.92 18.37
CA LEU A 31 1.69 -6.29 16.99
C LEU A 31 2.30 -5.07 16.30
N THR A 32 3.49 -5.23 15.71
CA THR A 32 4.07 -4.25 14.79
C THR A 32 4.26 -4.88 13.42
N VAL A 33 3.77 -4.20 12.39
CA VAL A 33 3.95 -4.60 10.99
C VAL A 33 4.86 -3.58 10.32
N TYR A 34 6.03 -4.04 9.88
CA TYR A 34 6.98 -3.26 9.09
C TYR A 34 6.71 -3.45 7.60
N GLY A 35 7.09 -2.46 6.80
CA GLY A 35 7.23 -2.59 5.36
C GLY A 35 8.70 -2.85 5.05
N ALA A 36 8.97 -3.57 3.96
CA ALA A 36 10.31 -3.65 3.40
C ALA A 36 10.21 -3.72 1.88
N GLY A 37 11.05 -2.95 1.19
CA GLY A 37 11.21 -3.00 -0.25
C GLY A 37 12.52 -3.70 -0.59
N THR A 38 12.50 -4.61 -1.56
CA THR A 38 13.73 -5.18 -2.11
C THR A 38 13.92 -4.73 -3.54
N ALA A 39 15.03 -4.06 -3.84
CA ALA A 39 15.50 -3.89 -5.20
C ALA A 39 17.02 -4.06 -5.17
N PRO A 40 17.62 -4.83 -6.09
CA PRO A 40 19.07 -4.90 -6.18
C PRO A 40 19.60 -3.49 -6.47
N ALA A 41 20.64 -3.09 -5.74
CA ALA A 41 21.29 -1.82 -5.96
C ALA A 41 21.79 -1.75 -7.41
N ALA A 42 21.17 -0.90 -8.22
CA ALA A 42 21.56 -0.62 -9.61
C ALA A 42 21.78 -1.89 -10.47
N ALA A 43 20.92 -2.90 -10.35
CA ALA A 43 20.93 -3.98 -11.34
C ALA A 43 20.72 -3.39 -12.74
N ALA A 44 21.51 -3.85 -13.70
CA ALA A 44 21.31 -3.51 -15.10
C ALA A 44 19.89 -3.96 -15.51
N PRO A 45 19.22 -3.22 -16.41
CA PRO A 45 17.91 -3.62 -16.87
C PRO A 45 17.92 -5.04 -17.44
N SER A 46 16.90 -5.83 -17.12
CA SER A 46 16.75 -7.18 -17.68
C SER A 46 15.77 -7.15 -18.85
N PHE A 47 16.05 -7.97 -19.87
CA PHE A 47 15.14 -8.25 -20.97
C PHE A 47 14.42 -9.57 -20.65
N ASP A 48 13.26 -9.47 -20.01
CA ASP A 48 12.33 -10.60 -19.87
C ASP A 48 11.64 -10.82 -21.24
N PRO A 49 11.29 -12.06 -21.68
CA PRO A 49 10.49 -12.36 -22.89
C PRO A 49 9.10 -11.71 -23.02
N GLY A 50 8.87 -10.54 -22.42
CA GLY A 50 7.71 -9.69 -22.63
C GLY A 50 7.60 -9.12 -24.06
N PRO A 51 6.70 -8.14 -24.28
CA PRO A 51 6.56 -7.51 -25.59
C PRO A 51 7.92 -7.00 -26.08
N ALA A 52 8.15 -7.09 -27.40
CA ALA A 52 9.36 -6.56 -28.02
C ALA A 52 9.60 -5.13 -27.52
N ASP A 53 10.82 -4.85 -27.07
CA ASP A 53 11.27 -3.56 -26.53
C ASP A 53 10.87 -3.25 -25.06
N ALA A 54 10.47 -4.26 -24.27
CA ALA A 54 10.33 -4.11 -22.83
C ALA A 54 11.69 -4.14 -22.10
N GLU A 55 12.02 -3.07 -21.39
CA GLU A 55 13.15 -3.01 -20.46
C GLU A 55 12.65 -2.95 -19.02
N TRP A 56 13.22 -3.76 -18.12
CA TRP A 56 12.81 -3.84 -16.72
C TRP A 56 13.88 -3.31 -15.79
N GLY A 57 13.51 -2.57 -14.75
CA GLY A 57 14.44 -2.05 -13.74
C GLY A 57 13.88 -2.10 -12.32
N GLY A 58 14.76 -1.90 -11.34
CA GLY A 58 14.38 -1.83 -9.93
C GLY A 58 13.97 -0.43 -9.48
N ALA A 59 13.19 -0.34 -8.41
CA ALA A 59 12.80 0.93 -7.81
C ALA A 59 13.79 1.42 -6.73
N SER A 60 14.04 2.73 -6.63
CA SER A 60 14.68 3.38 -5.48
C SER A 60 13.68 3.84 -4.42
N SER A 61 12.40 3.94 -4.79
CA SER A 61 11.28 4.25 -3.90
C SER A 61 10.04 3.50 -4.39
N LEU A 62 9.25 2.95 -3.46
CA LEU A 62 7.93 2.38 -3.72
C LEU A 62 7.00 2.85 -2.62
N THR A 63 6.20 3.85 -2.92
CA THR A 63 5.28 4.50 -1.99
C THR A 63 3.86 4.02 -2.22
N ILE A 64 3.24 3.53 -1.15
CA ILE A 64 1.84 3.12 -1.12
C ILE A 64 1.14 3.92 -0.02
N ARG A 65 -0.05 4.42 -0.33
CA ARG A 65 -0.93 5.04 0.67
C ARG A 65 -1.73 3.97 1.38
N LEU A 66 -1.64 3.94 2.70
CA LEU A 66 -2.29 2.93 3.54
C LEU A 66 -3.42 3.52 4.37
N TYR A 67 -4.52 2.77 4.49
CA TYR A 67 -5.72 3.21 5.19
C TYR A 67 -6.01 2.39 6.45
N ALA A 68 -5.87 1.07 6.39
CA ALA A 68 -6.17 0.22 7.55
C ALA A 68 -5.62 -1.20 7.37
N LEU A 69 -5.49 -1.90 8.50
CA LEU A 69 -5.08 -3.30 8.58
C LEU A 69 -6.09 -4.08 9.40
N TRP A 70 -6.53 -5.22 8.88
CA TRP A 70 -7.27 -6.23 9.62
C TRP A 70 -6.53 -7.57 9.60
N ILE A 71 -6.84 -8.40 10.58
CA ILE A 71 -6.36 -9.78 10.66
C ILE A 71 -7.52 -10.71 11.00
N SER A 72 -7.47 -11.96 10.53
CA SER A 72 -8.47 -12.99 10.84
C SER A 72 -7.81 -14.32 11.20
N PRO A 73 -8.34 -15.04 12.22
CA PRO A 73 -7.91 -16.40 12.51
C PRO A 73 -8.35 -17.40 11.42
N ALA A 74 -9.31 -17.04 10.56
CA ALA A 74 -9.85 -17.88 9.51
C ALA A 74 -9.13 -17.66 8.17
N ALA A 75 -8.79 -18.76 7.47
CA ALA A 75 -8.10 -18.72 6.19
C ALA A 75 -9.01 -18.29 5.01
N ASP A 76 -10.33 -18.27 5.18
CA ASP A 76 -11.24 -17.63 4.21
C ASP A 76 -11.40 -16.12 4.45
N CYS A 77 -10.57 -15.55 5.33
CA CYS A 77 -10.60 -14.15 5.76
C CYS A 77 -11.90 -13.72 6.46
N SER A 78 -12.71 -14.65 6.97
CA SER A 78 -13.97 -14.32 7.66
C SER A 78 -13.75 -13.77 9.07
N GLY A 79 -14.69 -12.95 9.55
CA GLY A 79 -14.60 -12.31 10.87
C GLY A 79 -13.32 -11.50 11.10
N PRO A 80 -12.95 -10.54 10.21
CA PRO A 80 -11.74 -9.77 10.36
C PRO A 80 -11.80 -8.84 11.57
N VAL A 81 -10.67 -8.73 12.29
CA VAL A 81 -10.45 -7.85 13.44
C VAL A 81 -9.59 -6.68 12.99
N LEU A 82 -10.05 -5.45 13.22
CA LEU A 82 -9.28 -4.24 12.92
C LEU A 82 -8.08 -4.15 13.87
N VAL A 83 -6.87 -4.04 13.32
CA VAL A 83 -5.64 -3.79 14.07
C VAL A 83 -5.44 -2.30 14.26
N GLN A 84 -5.47 -1.56 13.15
CA GLN A 84 -5.28 -0.11 13.13
C GLN A 84 -5.94 0.49 11.90
N GLN A 85 -6.43 1.71 12.05
CA GLN A 85 -6.88 2.59 10.97
C GLN A 85 -6.05 3.87 10.98
N HIS A 86 -5.53 4.25 9.81
CA HIS A 86 -4.88 5.54 9.56
C HIS A 86 -5.93 6.66 9.42
N PRO A 87 -5.52 7.94 9.40
CA PRO A 87 -6.44 9.04 9.07
C PRO A 87 -7.18 8.80 7.76
N ALA A 88 -8.33 9.46 7.59
CA ALA A 88 -9.18 9.26 6.40
C ALA A 88 -8.46 9.56 5.07
N ALA A 89 -7.50 10.48 5.08
CA ALA A 89 -6.66 10.80 3.92
C ALA A 89 -5.58 9.73 3.62
N GLY A 90 -5.51 8.66 4.41
CA GLY A 90 -4.48 7.65 4.35
C GLY A 90 -3.13 8.16 4.85
N THR A 91 -2.16 7.26 4.84
CA THR A 91 -0.78 7.55 5.21
C THR A 91 0.17 6.96 4.17
N ASP A 92 0.98 7.82 3.56
CA ASP A 92 1.99 7.37 2.60
C ASP A 92 3.17 6.66 3.30
N ARG A 93 3.59 5.53 2.72
CA ARG A 93 4.70 4.70 3.22
C ARG A 93 5.58 4.27 2.07
N ASP A 94 6.84 4.71 2.09
CA ASP A 94 7.87 4.23 1.16
C ASP A 94 8.51 2.94 1.70
N PHE A 95 8.24 1.83 1.04
CA PHE A 95 8.71 0.50 1.42
C PHE A 95 10.24 0.40 1.36
N MET A 96 10.91 1.18 0.52
CA MET A 96 12.37 1.18 0.40
C MET A 96 13.06 1.79 1.63
N GLN A 97 12.31 2.41 2.54
CA GLN A 97 12.79 2.99 3.80
C GLN A 97 12.52 2.12 5.03
N ASN A 98 12.05 0.89 4.84
CA ASN A 98 11.66 -0.05 5.90
C ASN A 98 10.74 0.53 7.00
N PRO A 99 9.62 1.17 6.64
CA PRO A 99 8.82 1.94 7.58
C PRO A 99 7.97 1.05 8.49
N VAL A 100 7.55 1.57 9.64
CA VAL A 100 6.42 0.98 10.37
C VAL A 100 5.13 1.29 9.61
N LEU A 101 4.41 0.24 9.18
CA LEU A 101 3.14 0.38 8.48
C LEU A 101 1.98 0.46 9.46
N PHE A 102 1.96 -0.47 10.42
CA PHE A 102 0.90 -0.57 11.41
C PHE A 102 1.40 -1.00 12.78
N GLN A 103 0.69 -0.54 13.81
CA GLN A 103 0.85 -0.96 15.20
C GLN A 103 -0.52 -1.10 15.84
N GLY A 104 -0.73 -2.19 16.60
CA GLY A 104 -1.98 -2.43 17.30
C GLY A 104 -1.85 -3.47 18.39
N THR A 105 -2.91 -3.64 19.18
CA THR A 105 -2.97 -4.60 20.29
C THR A 105 -4.15 -5.57 20.12
N PRO A 106 -4.26 -6.30 18.99
CA PRO A 106 -5.29 -7.32 18.84
C PRO A 106 -5.06 -8.46 19.85
N ALA A 107 -6.03 -9.36 20.00
CA ALA A 107 -5.91 -10.49 20.90
C ALA A 107 -4.71 -11.39 20.50
N ASN A 108 -4.01 -11.95 21.49
CA ASN A 108 -2.91 -12.88 21.24
C ASN A 108 -3.42 -14.11 20.48
N GLY A 109 -2.69 -14.55 19.46
CA GLY A 109 -3.11 -15.67 18.63
C GLY A 109 -2.33 -15.81 17.33
N SER A 110 -2.76 -16.79 16.54
CA SER A 110 -2.30 -17.07 15.17
C SER A 110 -3.38 -16.66 14.19
N TYR A 111 -3.02 -15.85 13.19
CA TYR A 111 -3.94 -15.29 12.21
C TYR A 111 -3.58 -15.79 10.82
N GLN A 112 -4.54 -16.43 10.16
CA GLN A 112 -4.36 -17.08 8.86
C GLN A 112 -4.72 -16.17 7.68
N CYS A 113 -5.27 -14.99 7.94
CA CYS A 113 -5.50 -13.97 6.93
C CYS A 113 -5.15 -12.58 7.44
N VAL A 114 -4.53 -11.79 6.56
CA VAL A 114 -4.19 -10.38 6.74
C VAL A 114 -4.84 -9.59 5.61
N ILE A 115 -5.56 -8.52 5.94
CA ILE A 115 -6.28 -7.69 4.97
C ILE A 115 -5.72 -6.28 5.04
N LEU A 116 -5.14 -5.82 3.93
CA LEU A 116 -4.57 -4.48 3.81
C LEU A 116 -5.50 -3.60 2.99
N LYS A 117 -6.03 -2.53 3.58
CA LYS A 117 -6.70 -1.48 2.81
C LYS A 117 -5.70 -0.40 2.42
N MET A 118 -5.55 -0.19 1.13
CA MET A 118 -4.54 0.68 0.53
C MET A 118 -5.13 1.42 -0.69
N SER A 119 -4.38 2.38 -1.20
CA SER A 119 -4.64 2.98 -2.51
C SER A 119 -4.25 1.99 -3.59
N ASP A 120 -5.04 1.95 -4.66
CA ASP A 120 -4.68 1.32 -5.94
C ASP A 120 -3.66 2.14 -6.74
N VAL A 121 -3.47 3.42 -6.40
CA VAL A 121 -2.44 4.26 -7.00
C VAL A 121 -1.10 4.01 -6.31
N LEU A 122 -0.26 3.21 -6.96
CA LEU A 122 1.10 2.94 -6.52
C LEU A 122 2.04 3.99 -7.10
N ARG A 123 2.98 4.49 -6.30
CA ARG A 123 3.97 5.48 -6.74
C ARG A 123 5.36 4.96 -6.59
N MET A 124 6.23 5.26 -7.54
CA MET A 124 7.58 4.73 -7.55
C MET A 124 8.59 5.70 -8.13
N LYS A 125 9.87 5.46 -7.85
CA LYS A 125 10.98 6.11 -8.54
C LYS A 125 11.95 5.06 -9.05
N PRO A 126 12.34 5.06 -10.33
CA PRO A 126 13.36 4.13 -10.83
C PRO A 126 14.69 4.33 -10.10
N SER A 127 15.43 3.24 -9.90
CA SER A 127 16.77 3.28 -9.31
C SER A 127 17.86 3.73 -10.29
N SER A 128 17.62 3.59 -11.59
CA SER A 128 18.49 3.98 -12.69
C SER A 128 17.68 4.52 -13.87
N THR A 129 18.34 5.20 -14.80
CA THR A 129 17.73 5.67 -16.06
C THR A 129 17.90 4.60 -17.13
N PHE A 130 16.82 4.22 -17.81
CA PHE A 130 16.80 3.24 -18.89
C PHE A 130 15.51 3.43 -19.72
N GLY A 131 15.55 3.10 -21.01
CA GLY A 131 14.44 3.37 -21.93
C GLY A 131 13.81 4.77 -21.74
N ALA A 132 12.50 4.80 -21.43
CA ALA A 132 11.74 6.02 -21.11
C ALA A 132 11.75 6.40 -19.62
N CYS A 133 12.32 5.57 -18.76
CA CYS A 133 12.35 5.75 -17.31
C CYS A 133 13.56 6.61 -16.90
N ALA A 134 13.29 7.76 -16.28
CA ALA A 134 14.31 8.60 -15.65
C ALA A 134 14.47 8.29 -14.16
N ALA A 135 15.72 8.06 -13.70
CA ALA A 135 16.03 7.86 -12.29
C ALA A 135 15.55 9.02 -11.41
N GLY A 136 14.97 8.70 -10.25
CA GLY A 136 14.49 9.68 -9.27
C GLY A 136 13.22 10.45 -9.67
N MET A 137 12.75 10.34 -10.91
CA MET A 137 11.45 10.84 -11.33
C MET A 137 10.35 9.93 -10.79
N GLU A 138 9.28 10.51 -10.26
CA GLU A 138 8.14 9.75 -9.76
C GLU A 138 7.20 9.36 -10.90
N TYR A 139 6.80 8.09 -10.91
CA TYR A 139 5.78 7.56 -11.79
C TYR A 139 4.69 6.93 -10.91
N SER A 140 3.45 6.99 -11.39
CA SER A 140 2.31 6.34 -10.77
C SER A 140 1.76 5.24 -11.66
N GLY A 141 1.33 4.14 -11.06
CA GLY A 141 0.53 3.10 -11.70
C GLY A 141 -0.80 2.97 -10.99
N ASP A 142 -1.85 2.72 -11.75
CA ASP A 142 -3.20 2.49 -11.26
C ASP A 142 -3.51 0.99 -11.41
N ILE A 143 -3.67 0.27 -10.29
CA ILE A 143 -3.88 -1.19 -10.34
C ILE A 143 -5.36 -1.59 -10.42
N TYR A 144 -6.30 -0.63 -10.33
CA TYR A 144 -7.73 -0.94 -10.38
C TYR A 144 -8.57 0.20 -10.98
N ARG A 145 -8.97 0.04 -12.24
CA ARG A 145 -9.33 1.17 -13.10
C ARG A 145 -10.81 1.24 -13.45
N SER A 146 -11.19 2.34 -14.09
CA SER A 146 -12.54 2.51 -14.65
C SER A 146 -12.93 1.36 -15.58
N GLY A 147 -14.09 0.74 -15.28
CA GLY A 147 -14.61 -0.43 -16.00
C GLY A 147 -14.41 -1.75 -15.27
N GLU A 148 -13.58 -1.75 -14.22
CA GLU A 148 -13.37 -2.90 -13.35
C GLU A 148 -14.32 -2.82 -12.14
N SER A 149 -14.91 -3.97 -11.75
CA SER A 149 -15.92 -4.03 -10.69
C SER A 149 -15.90 -5.36 -9.91
N ASP A 150 -14.89 -6.19 -10.13
CA ASP A 150 -14.75 -7.50 -9.50
C ASP A 150 -14.18 -7.41 -8.08
N TRP A 151 -13.45 -6.33 -7.76
CA TRP A 151 -12.82 -6.17 -6.45
C TRP A 151 -13.85 -5.91 -5.35
N LYS A 152 -13.49 -6.35 -4.14
CA LYS A 152 -14.29 -6.33 -2.93
C LYS A 152 -13.60 -5.58 -1.81
N ASP A 153 -14.37 -4.87 -1.00
CA ASP A 153 -13.88 -4.35 0.26
C ASP A 153 -13.84 -5.44 1.35
N VAL A 154 -13.45 -5.06 2.57
CA VAL A 154 -13.35 -5.99 3.72
C VAL A 154 -14.68 -6.65 4.11
N ASN A 155 -15.82 -6.05 3.75
CA ASN A 155 -17.17 -6.55 3.99
C ASN A 155 -17.75 -7.34 2.81
N LEU A 156 -16.96 -7.50 1.74
CA LEU A 156 -17.36 -8.10 0.46
C LEU A 156 -18.32 -7.23 -0.37
N ASP A 157 -18.40 -5.93 -0.07
CA ASP A 157 -19.09 -4.98 -0.92
C ASP A 157 -18.25 -4.70 -2.17
N PRO A 158 -18.87 -4.56 -3.37
CA PRO A 158 -18.13 -4.29 -4.59
C PRO A 158 -17.48 -2.91 -4.56
N ILE A 159 -16.23 -2.84 -5.04
CA ILE A 159 -15.52 -1.61 -5.33
C ILE A 159 -15.59 -1.39 -6.84
N VAL A 160 -15.96 -0.18 -7.26
CA VAL A 160 -15.96 0.21 -8.67
C VAL A 160 -14.69 1.00 -8.92
N GLY A 161 -13.83 0.50 -9.80
CA GLY A 161 -12.60 1.20 -10.14
C GLY A 161 -12.89 2.49 -10.89
N SER A 162 -11.99 3.45 -10.75
CA SER A 162 -12.05 4.75 -11.39
C SER A 162 -10.68 5.10 -11.98
N GLY A 163 -10.53 6.26 -12.61
CA GLY A 163 -9.24 6.63 -13.19
C GLY A 163 -8.77 5.77 -14.38
N THR A 164 -7.52 6.03 -14.77
CA THR A 164 -6.76 5.37 -15.85
C THR A 164 -5.27 5.48 -15.51
N ASP A 165 -4.40 4.72 -16.18
CA ASP A 165 -2.94 4.86 -15.96
C ASP A 165 -2.39 6.28 -16.14
N LEU A 166 -2.96 7.06 -17.07
CA LEU A 166 -2.52 8.43 -17.34
C LEU A 166 -3.13 9.45 -16.37
N ASN A 167 -4.26 9.11 -15.77
CA ASN A 167 -5.00 9.96 -14.83
C ASN A 167 -5.52 9.08 -13.69
N PRO A 168 -4.62 8.58 -12.83
CA PRO A 168 -4.99 7.68 -11.75
C PRO A 168 -5.92 8.39 -10.77
N VAL A 169 -6.90 7.66 -10.25
CA VAL A 169 -7.78 8.13 -9.18
C VAL A 169 -7.59 7.18 -8.01
N ASP A 170 -7.55 7.73 -6.80
CA ASP A 170 -7.30 6.97 -5.57
C ASP A 170 -8.58 6.22 -5.16
N ASP A 171 -8.66 4.93 -5.50
CA ASP A 171 -9.68 4.03 -4.96
C ASP A 171 -9.14 3.22 -3.78
N HIS A 172 -10.00 3.06 -2.78
CA HIS A 172 -9.63 2.39 -1.53
C HIS A 172 -9.85 0.89 -1.63
N VAL A 173 -8.86 0.19 -2.15
CA VAL A 173 -8.88 -1.25 -2.39
C VAL A 173 -8.44 -2.07 -1.18
N ALA A 174 -8.85 -3.34 -1.14
CA ALA A 174 -8.41 -4.31 -0.14
C ALA A 174 -7.60 -5.44 -0.79
N ILE A 175 -6.42 -5.75 -0.23
CA ILE A 175 -5.60 -6.91 -0.60
C ILE A 175 -5.70 -7.95 0.51
N PHE A 176 -6.06 -9.18 0.16
CA PHE A 176 -6.28 -10.30 1.06
C PHE A 176 -5.11 -11.28 0.99
N MET A 177 -4.25 -11.28 2.00
CA MET A 177 -3.16 -12.24 2.14
C MET A 177 -3.63 -13.41 3.01
N THR A 178 -3.72 -14.63 2.47
CA THR A 178 -4.28 -15.77 3.21
C THR A 178 -3.53 -17.10 3.03
N ARG A 179 -3.60 -17.97 4.06
CA ARG A 179 -3.12 -19.35 4.00
C ARG A 179 -3.92 -20.25 3.05
N ASP A 180 -5.15 -19.87 2.71
CA ASP A 180 -6.03 -20.63 1.80
C ASP A 180 -6.69 -19.71 0.76
N PRO A 181 -5.96 -19.39 -0.34
CA PRO A 181 -6.50 -18.58 -1.43
C PRO A 181 -7.79 -19.11 -2.03
N ALA A 182 -7.93 -20.44 -2.13
CA ALA A 182 -9.11 -21.06 -2.71
C ALA A 182 -10.35 -20.83 -1.84
N ALA A 183 -10.22 -20.91 -0.51
CA ALA A 183 -11.32 -20.61 0.41
C ALA A 183 -11.73 -19.13 0.37
N ALA A 184 -10.76 -18.20 0.28
CA ALA A 184 -11.04 -16.78 0.15
C ALA A 184 -11.79 -16.46 -1.17
N ILE A 185 -11.35 -17.04 -2.30
CA ILE A 185 -12.02 -16.89 -3.60
C ILE A 185 -13.43 -17.50 -3.57
N ALA A 186 -13.59 -18.68 -2.96
CA ALA A 186 -14.90 -19.32 -2.81
C ALA A 186 -15.89 -18.48 -1.98
N ARG A 187 -15.39 -17.58 -1.14
CA ARG A 187 -16.20 -16.61 -0.37
C ARG A 187 -16.61 -15.38 -1.20
N GLY A 188 -16.11 -15.24 -2.42
CA GLY A 188 -16.45 -14.17 -3.35
C GLY A 188 -15.44 -13.03 -3.43
N ILE A 189 -14.25 -13.20 -2.85
CA ILE A 189 -13.12 -12.27 -3.03
C ILE A 189 -12.55 -12.49 -4.44
N SER A 190 -12.23 -11.40 -5.16
CA SER A 190 -11.63 -11.51 -6.49
C SER A 190 -10.27 -12.20 -6.41
N GLU A 191 -9.97 -13.07 -7.38
CA GLU A 191 -8.66 -13.72 -7.49
C GLU A 191 -7.52 -12.70 -7.65
N HIS A 192 -7.81 -11.51 -8.20
CA HIS A 192 -6.86 -10.42 -8.36
C HIS A 192 -6.53 -9.67 -7.06
N GLN A 193 -7.28 -9.92 -5.98
CA GLN A 193 -7.03 -9.33 -4.66
C GLN A 193 -6.37 -10.31 -3.68
N VAL A 194 -6.23 -11.58 -4.07
CA VAL A 194 -5.77 -12.64 -3.18
C VAL A 194 -4.30 -12.92 -3.37
N VAL A 195 -3.55 -12.81 -2.28
CA VAL A 195 -2.12 -13.13 -2.20
C VAL A 195 -1.94 -14.30 -1.24
N THR A 196 -1.01 -15.21 -1.54
CA THR A 196 -0.71 -16.32 -0.63
C THR A 196 0.08 -15.82 0.57
N LEU A 197 -0.40 -16.13 1.76
CA LEU A 197 0.30 -15.93 3.02
C LEU A 197 1.16 -17.17 3.32
N LEU A 198 2.48 -16.98 3.41
CA LEU A 198 3.42 -18.09 3.57
C LEU A 198 3.44 -18.66 5.00
N SER A 199 3.15 -17.83 5.99
CA SER A 199 3.11 -18.18 7.41
C SER A 199 2.00 -17.41 8.13
N ASP A 200 1.46 -17.98 9.20
CA ASP A 200 0.49 -17.25 10.03
C ASP A 200 1.12 -15.99 10.63
N LEU A 201 0.33 -14.95 10.77
CA LEU A 201 0.71 -13.76 11.52
C LEU A 201 0.52 -14.06 13.01
N ILE A 202 1.57 -13.88 13.81
CA ILE A 202 1.56 -14.14 15.25
C ILE A 202 1.44 -12.83 16.04
N VAL A 203 0.57 -12.83 17.06
CA VAL A 203 0.36 -11.73 18.00
C VAL A 203 0.60 -12.21 19.45
N PRO A 204 1.39 -11.48 20.27
CA PRO A 204 2.20 -10.32 19.91
C PRO A 204 3.33 -10.70 18.96
N GLY A 205 3.88 -9.74 18.23
CA GLY A 205 4.94 -10.05 17.28
C GLY A 205 5.36 -8.90 16.40
N GLN A 206 6.47 -9.11 15.69
CA GLN A 206 6.93 -8.25 14.62
C GLN A 206 6.85 -9.05 13.33
N ASN A 207 6.20 -8.48 12.33
CA ASN A 207 6.06 -9.09 11.01
C ASN A 207 6.45 -8.06 9.95
N THR A 208 6.83 -8.52 8.77
CA THR A 208 7.26 -7.65 7.67
C THR A 208 6.45 -7.94 6.42
N PHE A 209 5.77 -6.91 5.91
CA PHE A 209 5.20 -6.91 4.59
C PHE A 209 6.27 -6.48 3.57
N VAL A 210 6.69 -7.42 2.73
CA VAL A 210 7.75 -7.24 1.74
C VAL A 210 7.14 -6.96 0.38
N MET A 211 7.59 -5.91 -0.27
CA MET A 211 7.35 -5.64 -1.68
C MET A 211 8.64 -5.88 -2.46
N ASP A 212 8.67 -6.92 -3.31
CA ASP A 212 9.77 -7.05 -4.26
C ASP A 212 9.60 -6.05 -5.39
N ALA A 213 10.52 -5.09 -5.44
CA ALA A 213 10.58 -4.02 -6.41
C ALA A 213 11.82 -4.15 -7.32
N SER A 214 12.40 -5.35 -7.43
CA SER A 214 13.59 -5.62 -8.24
C SER A 214 13.35 -5.48 -9.74
N HIS A 215 12.14 -5.78 -10.19
CA HIS A 215 11.67 -5.62 -11.56
C HIS A 215 10.37 -4.82 -11.60
N ALA A 216 10.17 -3.92 -10.64
CA ALA A 216 8.93 -3.16 -10.52
C ALA A 216 8.76 -2.08 -11.60
N VAL A 217 9.83 -1.68 -12.28
CA VAL A 217 9.80 -0.60 -13.28
C VAL A 217 9.82 -1.20 -14.68
N LEU A 218 8.85 -0.86 -15.51
CA LEU A 218 8.80 -1.23 -16.92
C LEU A 218 8.96 0.01 -17.81
N SER A 219 9.85 -0.06 -18.79
CA SER A 219 9.87 0.85 -19.93
C SER A 219 9.41 0.10 -21.18
N SER A 220 8.33 0.55 -21.82
CA SER A 220 7.84 -0.01 -23.09
C SER A 220 7.09 1.03 -23.90
N GLY A 221 7.28 1.05 -25.23
CA GLY A 221 6.55 1.95 -26.14
C GLY A 221 6.72 3.44 -25.85
N GLY A 222 7.82 3.83 -25.19
CA GLY A 222 8.07 5.21 -24.75
C GLY A 222 7.41 5.61 -23.42
N TYR A 223 6.77 4.66 -22.73
CA TYR A 223 6.18 4.85 -21.41
C TYR A 223 7.05 4.23 -20.32
N CYS A 224 7.01 4.82 -19.13
CA CYS A 224 7.58 4.25 -17.92
C CYS A 224 6.45 4.02 -16.90
N GLY A 225 6.37 2.81 -16.36
CA GLY A 225 5.29 2.41 -15.46
C GLY A 225 5.73 1.40 -14.40
N LEU A 226 4.77 1.06 -13.53
CA LEU A 226 4.93 -0.02 -12.56
C LEU A 226 4.41 -1.33 -13.13
N GLU A 227 5.20 -2.40 -12.99
CA GLU A 227 4.69 -3.75 -13.24
C GLU A 227 5.44 -4.81 -12.44
N LYS A 228 4.81 -5.96 -12.14
CA LYS A 228 5.39 -7.10 -11.38
C LYS A 228 5.91 -6.75 -9.98
N ILE A 229 5.10 -6.07 -9.17
CA ILE A 229 5.36 -6.04 -7.73
C ILE A 229 4.91 -7.38 -7.14
N GLU A 230 5.81 -8.06 -6.44
CA GLU A 230 5.48 -9.29 -5.74
C GLU A 230 5.34 -9.01 -4.24
N PRO A 231 4.09 -8.88 -3.73
CA PRO A 231 3.85 -8.76 -2.31
C PRO A 231 4.07 -10.10 -1.61
N SER A 232 4.73 -10.08 -0.45
CA SER A 232 4.81 -11.23 0.45
C SER A 232 4.81 -10.79 1.90
N PHE A 233 4.45 -11.70 2.81
CA PHE A 233 4.47 -11.45 4.24
C PHE A 233 5.46 -12.43 4.90
N LYS A 234 6.31 -11.93 5.79
CA LYS A 234 7.35 -12.69 6.49
C LYS A 234 7.33 -12.41 7.99
#